data_AF-A0AAD0T6Q4-F1
#
_entry.id   AF-A0AAD0T6Q4-F1
#
_cell.length_a   1.000
_cell.length_b   1.000
_cell.length_c   1.000
_cell.angle_alpha   90.00
_cell.angle_beta   90.00
_cell.angle_gamma   90.00
#
_symmetry.space_group_name_H-M   'P 1'
#
loop_
_entity.id
_entity.type
_entity.pdbx_description
1 polymer ?
#
loop_
_entity_poly.entity_id
_entity_poly.type
_entity_poly.pdbx_seq_one_letter_code
_entity_poly.pdbx_strand_id
1 'polypeptide(L)'
;MDNSLLVNTLRSSSLATLLVFFLLWLCKKKIIGWFEKDVSKDIERYKHELDTKKELIKHDLSVEISKVRYHSESIQEIYPELYQSLVISEGSMSYFFYSYYSQDWNSISESELEKVLKSKEIQEAEIERLVSLVKTQSSDRSNEIKQALNVKYLYDVEETITKSKNYFLLKRLFVSSNIERQVSAIYKKKWSVWAGLETWYLFGKSTSGVKFSDLKKEYNEISEMVRELEEIMKNELFPS
;
A
#
# COMPACT_ATOMS: atom_id res chain seq x y z
N MET A 1 88.49 -70.81 -16.58
CA MET A 1 87.04 -70.48 -16.63
C MET A 1 86.87 -69.13 -15.98
N ASP A 2 86.54 -68.12 -16.79
CA ASP A 2 86.63 -66.70 -16.44
C ASP A 2 85.49 -66.24 -15.51
N ASN A 3 85.81 -66.11 -14.21
CA ASN A 3 84.95 -65.45 -13.22
C ASN A 3 84.72 -63.95 -13.52
N SER A 4 85.55 -63.34 -14.39
CA SER A 4 85.43 -61.93 -14.79
C SER A 4 84.19 -61.66 -15.66
N LEU A 5 83.78 -62.62 -16.48
CA LEU A 5 82.59 -62.52 -17.34
C LEU A 5 81.29 -62.57 -16.53
N LEU A 6 81.21 -63.46 -15.52
CA LEU A 6 80.06 -63.59 -14.63
C LEU A 6 79.87 -62.35 -13.74
N VAL A 7 80.96 -61.78 -13.21
CA VAL A 7 80.90 -60.57 -12.39
C VAL A 7 80.49 -59.34 -13.19
N ASN A 8 80.93 -59.22 -14.45
CA ASN A 8 80.51 -58.12 -15.33
C ASN A 8 79.03 -58.24 -15.77
N THR A 9 78.51 -59.47 -15.99
CA THR A 9 77.07 -59.67 -16.25
C THR A 9 76.19 -59.44 -15.02
N LEU A 10 76.68 -59.76 -13.82
CA LEU A 10 75.95 -59.47 -12.58
C LEU A 10 75.92 -57.95 -12.28
N ARG A 11 77.03 -57.23 -12.51
CA ARG A 11 77.09 -55.76 -12.39
C ARG A 11 76.24 -55.04 -13.43
N SER A 12 76.18 -55.53 -14.67
CA SER A 12 75.34 -54.91 -15.71
C SER A 12 73.85 -55.11 -15.41
N SER A 13 73.46 -56.26 -14.85
CA SER A 13 72.08 -56.53 -14.44
C SER A 13 71.59 -55.66 -13.26
N SER A 14 72.46 -55.38 -12.28
CA SER A 14 72.11 -54.53 -11.13
C SER A 14 72.04 -53.04 -11.49
N LEU A 15 72.88 -52.58 -12.42
CA LEU A 15 72.79 -51.23 -12.98
C LEU A 15 71.52 -51.05 -13.81
N ALA A 16 71.15 -52.06 -14.60
CA ALA A 16 69.91 -52.02 -15.38
C ALA A 16 68.66 -51.94 -14.50
N THR A 17 68.59 -52.70 -13.41
CA THR A 17 67.44 -52.64 -12.48
C THR A 17 67.36 -51.29 -11.76
N LEU A 18 68.49 -50.72 -11.31
CA LEU A 18 68.53 -49.37 -10.72
C LEU A 18 68.06 -48.29 -11.71
N LEU A 19 68.44 -48.41 -12.98
CA LEU A 19 68.00 -47.50 -14.05
C LEU A 19 66.49 -47.58 -14.29
N VAL A 20 65.93 -48.80 -14.30
CA VAL A 20 64.48 -49.02 -14.43
C VAL A 20 63.73 -48.45 -13.22
N PHE A 21 64.22 -48.67 -12.00
CA PHE A 21 63.63 -48.09 -10.79
C PHE A 21 63.67 -46.55 -10.81
N PHE A 22 64.79 -45.96 -11.24
CA PHE A 22 64.93 -44.51 -11.35
C PHE A 22 63.99 -43.92 -12.41
N LEU A 23 63.86 -44.57 -13.56
CA LEU A 23 62.91 -44.18 -14.61
C LEU A 23 61.46 -44.30 -14.14
N LEU A 24 61.08 -45.40 -13.48
CA LEU A 24 59.76 -45.58 -12.89
C LEU A 24 59.47 -44.52 -11.82
N TRP A 25 60.48 -44.15 -11.01
CA TRP A 25 60.37 -43.10 -10.02
C TRP A 25 60.15 -41.73 -10.66
N LEU A 26 60.91 -41.38 -11.72
CA LEU A 26 60.71 -40.16 -12.48
C LEU A 26 59.33 -40.11 -13.15
N CYS A 27 58.88 -41.21 -13.75
CA CYS A 27 57.54 -41.33 -14.34
C CYS A 27 56.44 -41.14 -13.28
N LYS A 28 56.53 -41.82 -12.12
CA LYS A 28 55.59 -41.63 -11.01
C LYS A 28 55.55 -40.18 -10.54
N LYS A 29 56.71 -39.56 -10.32
CA LYS A 29 56.79 -38.16 -9.87
C LYS A 29 56.15 -37.20 -10.88
N LYS A 30 56.35 -37.45 -12.18
CA LYS A 30 55.75 -36.63 -13.24
C LYS A 30 54.24 -36.82 -13.36
N ILE A 31 53.74 -38.05 -13.22
CA ILE A 31 52.31 -38.37 -13.21
C ILE A 31 51.62 -37.74 -12.00
N ILE A 32 52.21 -37.86 -10.81
CA ILE A 32 51.67 -37.27 -9.57
C ILE A 32 51.61 -35.75 -9.70
N GLY A 33 52.70 -35.10 -10.12
CA GLY A 33 52.71 -33.64 -10.29
C GLY A 33 51.75 -33.13 -11.37
N TRP A 34 51.47 -33.94 -12.41
CA TRP A 34 50.44 -33.61 -13.40
C TRP A 34 49.04 -33.71 -12.80
N PHE A 35 48.76 -34.79 -12.06
CA PHE A 35 47.48 -34.98 -11.37
C PHE A 35 47.20 -33.90 -10.32
N GLU A 36 48.21 -33.54 -9.51
CA GLU A 36 48.11 -32.44 -8.54
C GLU A 36 47.79 -31.10 -9.23
N LYS A 37 48.41 -30.84 -10.38
CA LYS A 37 48.17 -29.60 -11.15
C LYS A 37 46.75 -29.55 -11.70
N ASP A 38 46.23 -30.65 -12.21
CA ASP A 38 44.87 -30.70 -12.75
C ASP A 38 43.81 -30.62 -11.65
N VAL A 39 44.02 -31.31 -10.51
CA VAL A 39 43.16 -31.17 -9.32
C VAL A 39 43.21 -29.74 -8.78
N SER A 40 44.39 -29.10 -8.73
CA SER A 40 44.51 -27.71 -8.30
C SER A 40 43.74 -26.75 -9.20
N LYS A 41 43.81 -26.94 -10.53
CA LYS A 41 43.04 -26.15 -11.49
C LYS A 41 41.54 -26.34 -11.32
N ASP A 42 41.09 -27.57 -11.13
CA ASP A 42 39.67 -27.84 -10.91
C ASP A 42 39.19 -27.20 -9.60
N ILE A 43 39.97 -27.28 -8.52
CA ILE A 43 39.67 -26.59 -7.26
C ILE A 43 39.60 -25.08 -7.45
N GLU A 44 40.56 -24.47 -8.16
CA GLU A 44 40.53 -23.04 -8.47
C GLU A 44 39.32 -22.65 -9.31
N ARG A 45 38.97 -23.47 -10.32
CA ARG A 45 37.77 -23.27 -11.13
C ARG A 45 36.51 -23.31 -10.26
N TYR A 46 36.35 -24.34 -9.42
CA TYR A 46 35.18 -24.46 -8.54
C TYR A 46 35.12 -23.34 -7.51
N LYS A 47 36.26 -22.89 -6.96
CA LYS A 47 36.31 -21.71 -6.09
C LYS A 47 35.82 -20.46 -6.82
N HIS A 48 36.31 -20.24 -8.03
CA HIS A 48 35.89 -19.10 -8.83
C HIS A 48 34.40 -19.15 -9.21
N GLU A 49 33.89 -20.33 -9.58
CA GLU A 49 32.46 -20.56 -9.84
C GLU A 49 31.60 -20.30 -8.59
N LEU A 50 32.05 -20.77 -7.42
CA LEU A 50 31.39 -20.53 -6.14
C LEU A 50 31.38 -19.05 -5.77
N ASP A 51 32.50 -18.36 -5.91
CA ASP A 51 32.60 -16.92 -5.66
C ASP A 51 31.68 -16.13 -6.61
N THR A 52 31.64 -16.50 -7.90
CA THR A 52 30.74 -15.88 -8.87
C THR A 52 29.27 -16.10 -8.48
N LYS A 53 28.88 -17.33 -8.13
CA LYS A 53 27.52 -17.62 -7.67
C LYS A 53 27.17 -16.88 -6.39
N LYS A 54 28.12 -16.76 -5.45
CA LYS A 54 27.95 -16.03 -4.20
C LYS A 54 27.70 -14.54 -4.45
N GLU A 55 28.46 -13.92 -5.37
CA GLU A 55 28.25 -12.51 -5.71
C GLU A 55 26.92 -12.28 -6.44
N LEU A 56 26.50 -13.20 -7.32
CA LEU A 56 25.17 -13.15 -7.93
C LEU A 56 24.05 -13.21 -6.88
N ILE A 57 24.11 -14.19 -5.97
CA ILE A 57 23.11 -14.32 -4.90
C ILE A 57 23.09 -13.09 -3.99
N LYS A 58 24.26 -12.54 -3.64
CA LYS A 58 24.33 -11.29 -2.86
C LYS A 58 23.69 -10.12 -3.60
N HIS A 59 23.93 -9.99 -4.90
CA HIS A 59 23.34 -8.94 -5.70
C HIS A 59 21.81 -9.07 -5.75
N ASP A 60 21.30 -10.26 -6.04
CA ASP A 60 19.85 -10.54 -6.09
C ASP A 60 19.20 -10.25 -4.74
N LEU A 61 19.81 -10.70 -3.63
CA LEU A 61 19.33 -10.40 -2.28
C LEU A 61 19.35 -8.89 -1.99
N SER A 62 20.38 -8.17 -2.41
CA SER A 62 20.45 -6.72 -2.23
C SER A 62 19.36 -5.98 -3.01
N VAL A 63 19.04 -6.44 -4.22
CA VAL A 63 17.93 -5.91 -5.02
C VAL A 63 16.59 -6.17 -4.33
N GLU A 64 16.36 -7.40 -3.85
CA GLU A 64 15.12 -7.74 -3.14
C GLU A 64 14.97 -6.97 -1.82
N ILE A 65 16.03 -6.84 -1.02
CA ILE A 65 16.03 -6.01 0.19
C ILE A 65 15.69 -4.56 -0.14
N SER A 66 16.22 -4.03 -1.25
CA SER A 66 15.94 -2.65 -1.66
C SER A 66 14.48 -2.47 -2.08
N LYS A 67 13.89 -3.44 -2.80
CA LYS A 67 12.47 -3.44 -3.15
C LYS A 67 11.58 -3.49 -1.90
N VAL A 68 11.90 -4.38 -0.96
CA VAL A 68 11.17 -4.51 0.31
C VAL A 68 11.25 -3.21 1.11
N ARG A 69 12.44 -2.61 1.18
CA ARG A 69 12.63 -1.33 1.88
C ARG A 69 11.80 -0.22 1.26
N TYR A 70 11.87 -0.06 -0.07
CA TYR A 70 11.08 0.94 -0.79
C TYR A 70 9.58 0.75 -0.57
N HIS A 71 9.11 -0.50 -0.60
CA HIS A 71 7.72 -0.83 -0.32
C HIS A 71 7.31 -0.50 1.12
N SER A 72 8.15 -0.85 2.09
CA SER A 72 7.91 -0.54 3.52
C SER A 72 7.87 0.97 3.78
N GLU A 73 8.80 1.74 3.22
CA GLU A 73 8.83 3.20 3.33
C GLU A 73 7.58 3.81 2.69
N SER A 74 7.17 3.31 1.52
CA SER A 74 5.94 3.75 0.84
C SER A 74 4.69 3.45 1.67
N ILE A 75 4.58 2.27 2.28
CA ILE A 75 3.44 1.90 3.12
C ILE A 75 3.33 2.83 4.35
N GLN A 76 4.47 3.13 4.99
CA GLN A 76 4.50 4.01 6.17
C GLN A 76 4.06 5.44 5.87
N GLU A 77 4.29 5.93 4.65
CA GLU A 77 3.79 7.22 4.18
C GLU A 77 2.31 7.15 3.79
N ILE A 78 1.91 6.11 3.05
CA ILE A 78 0.59 6.03 2.42
C ILE A 78 -0.51 5.69 3.42
N TYR A 79 -0.26 4.80 4.38
CA TYR A 79 -1.32 4.29 5.27
C TYR A 79 -1.92 5.39 6.16
N PRO A 80 -1.12 6.24 6.84
CA PRO A 80 -1.66 7.34 7.64
C PRO A 80 -2.47 8.34 6.81
N GLU A 81 -1.97 8.74 5.64
CA GLU A 81 -2.67 9.68 4.75
C GLU A 81 -3.96 9.07 4.18
N LEU A 82 -3.94 7.80 3.79
CA LEU A 82 -5.12 7.08 3.32
C LEU A 82 -6.18 7.03 4.42
N TYR A 83 -5.80 6.61 5.62
CA TYR A 83 -6.70 6.56 6.78
C TYR A 83 -7.27 7.94 7.11
N GLN A 84 -6.42 8.98 7.16
CA GLN A 84 -6.83 10.36 7.36
C GLN A 84 -7.88 10.79 6.33
N SER A 85 -7.66 10.49 5.05
CA SER A 85 -8.62 10.84 3.98
C SER A 85 -9.98 10.13 4.15
N LEU A 86 -9.96 8.87 4.62
CA LEU A 86 -11.16 8.10 4.89
C LEU A 86 -11.93 8.65 6.08
N VAL A 87 -11.23 9.05 7.15
CA VAL A 87 -11.83 9.67 8.33
C VAL A 87 -12.41 11.04 8.00
N ILE A 88 -11.72 11.87 7.19
CA ILE A 88 -12.24 13.18 6.75
C ILE A 88 -13.55 13.01 5.97
N SER A 89 -13.58 12.09 5.01
CA SER A 89 -14.79 11.84 4.22
C SER A 89 -15.93 11.24 5.06
N GLU A 90 -15.62 10.36 6.03
CA GLU A 90 -16.60 9.87 7.00
C GLU A 90 -17.13 11.00 7.89
N GLY A 91 -16.25 11.88 8.38
CA GLY A 91 -16.61 13.04 9.21
C GLY A 91 -17.53 14.01 8.48
N SER A 92 -17.30 14.23 7.18
CA SER A 92 -18.21 15.02 6.33
C SER A 92 -19.61 14.39 6.26
N MET A 93 -19.70 13.07 6.06
CA MET A 93 -20.98 12.36 6.08
C MET A 93 -21.66 12.47 7.45
N SER A 94 -20.90 12.28 8.53
CA SER A 94 -21.38 12.44 9.91
C SER A 94 -21.98 13.83 10.12
N TYR A 95 -21.25 14.86 9.69
CA TYR A 95 -21.67 16.25 9.82
C TYR A 95 -22.99 16.50 9.09
N PHE A 96 -23.19 15.95 7.89
CA PHE A 96 -24.47 16.00 7.19
C PHE A 96 -25.60 15.37 8.01
N PHE A 97 -25.40 14.17 8.57
CA PHE A 97 -26.41 13.51 9.39
C PHE A 97 -26.78 14.33 10.63
N TYR A 98 -25.81 15.01 11.26
CA TYR A 98 -26.06 15.84 12.43
C TYR A 98 -26.70 17.19 12.08
N SER A 99 -26.23 17.86 11.03
CA SER A 99 -26.76 19.16 10.59
C SER A 99 -28.23 19.06 10.16
N TYR A 100 -28.64 17.89 9.64
CA TYR A 100 -30.05 17.62 9.35
C TYR A 100 -30.96 17.73 10.58
N TYR A 101 -30.48 17.46 11.79
CA TYR A 101 -31.32 17.49 13.00
C TYR A 101 -31.11 18.71 13.90
N SER A 102 -29.97 19.40 13.83
CA SER A 102 -29.50 20.22 14.94
C SER A 102 -29.82 21.71 14.88
N GLN A 103 -30.21 22.27 13.73
CA GLN A 103 -30.33 23.72 13.59
C GLN A 103 -31.78 24.18 13.40
N ASP A 104 -32.29 24.85 14.44
CA ASP A 104 -33.43 25.77 14.34
C ASP A 104 -32.90 27.13 13.88
N TRP A 105 -33.37 27.59 12.71
CA TRP A 105 -32.96 28.86 12.14
C TRP A 105 -33.91 30.01 12.50
N ASN A 106 -34.87 29.77 13.40
CA ASN A 106 -35.84 30.79 13.78
C ASN A 106 -35.25 31.88 14.69
N SER A 107 -34.19 31.58 15.44
CA SER A 107 -33.58 32.54 16.38
C SER A 107 -32.34 33.24 15.83
N ILE A 108 -31.92 32.94 14.60
CA ILE A 108 -30.70 33.52 14.02
C ILE A 108 -30.95 34.95 13.54
N SER A 109 -30.00 35.86 13.79
CA SER A 109 -30.05 37.20 13.20
C SER A 109 -29.64 37.19 11.73
N GLU A 110 -30.04 38.22 10.98
CA GLU A 110 -29.65 38.38 9.56
C GLU A 110 -28.13 38.37 9.37
N SER A 111 -27.40 39.10 10.22
CA SER A 111 -25.94 39.20 10.15
C SER A 111 -25.26 37.86 10.44
N GLU A 112 -25.79 37.07 11.37
CA GLU A 112 -25.28 35.72 11.66
C GLU A 112 -25.55 34.76 10.51
N LEU A 113 -26.77 34.78 9.95
CA LEU A 113 -27.11 33.96 8.80
C LEU A 113 -26.21 34.28 7.61
N GLU A 114 -26.02 35.56 7.29
CA GLU A 114 -25.15 35.99 6.19
C GLU A 114 -23.71 35.49 6.38
N LYS A 115 -23.15 35.60 7.60
CA LYS A 115 -21.82 35.07 7.92
C LYS A 115 -21.73 33.56 7.70
N VAL A 116 -22.74 32.81 8.14
CA VAL A 116 -22.79 31.35 7.96
C VAL A 116 -22.85 31.00 6.48
N LEU A 117 -23.74 31.63 5.70
CA LEU A 117 -23.89 31.34 4.28
C LEU A 117 -22.62 31.70 3.48
N LYS A 118 -21.96 32.83 3.80
CA LYS A 118 -20.67 33.21 3.19
C LYS A 118 -19.55 32.23 3.53
N SER A 119 -19.49 31.76 4.78
CA SER A 119 -18.50 30.73 5.19
C SER A 119 -18.68 29.39 4.48
N LYS A 120 -19.85 29.16 3.89
CA LYS A 120 -20.19 27.97 3.10
C LYS A 120 -20.13 28.22 1.60
N GLU A 121 -19.57 29.36 1.18
CA GLU A 121 -19.36 29.71 -0.24
C GLU A 121 -20.66 29.64 -1.06
N ILE A 122 -21.79 29.99 -0.45
CA ILE A 122 -23.06 30.12 -1.15
C ILE A 122 -23.01 31.37 -2.04
N GLN A 123 -23.63 31.31 -3.22
CA GLN A 123 -23.64 32.41 -4.18
C GLN A 123 -24.36 33.64 -3.60
N GLU A 124 -23.82 34.85 -3.81
CA GLU A 124 -24.33 36.09 -3.19
C GLU A 124 -25.82 36.32 -3.46
N ALA A 125 -26.31 36.03 -4.67
CA ALA A 125 -27.73 36.15 -5.01
C ALA A 125 -28.64 35.25 -4.15
N GLU A 126 -28.18 34.03 -3.82
CA GLU A 126 -28.91 33.12 -2.95
C GLU A 126 -28.81 33.55 -1.48
N ILE A 127 -27.69 34.14 -1.08
CA ILE A 127 -27.53 34.73 0.26
C ILE A 127 -28.54 35.87 0.46
N GLU A 128 -28.61 36.81 -0.49
CA GLU A 128 -29.57 37.92 -0.45
C GLU A 128 -31.02 37.41 -0.35
N ARG A 129 -31.36 36.38 -1.14
CA ARG A 129 -32.67 35.73 -1.11
C ARG A 129 -32.97 35.14 0.27
N LEU A 130 -32.07 34.33 0.83
CA LEU A 130 -32.27 33.66 2.11
C LEU A 130 -32.32 34.64 3.29
N VAL A 131 -31.51 35.70 3.27
CA VAL A 131 -31.54 36.76 4.29
C VAL A 131 -32.86 37.54 4.24
N SER A 132 -33.44 37.74 3.06
CA SER A 132 -34.76 38.39 2.92
C SER A 132 -35.91 37.60 3.55
N LEU A 133 -35.79 36.26 3.64
CA LEU A 133 -36.77 35.41 4.34
C LEU A 133 -36.76 35.63 5.86
N VAL A 134 -35.60 36.02 6.42
CA VAL A 134 -35.48 36.39 7.84
C VAL A 134 -36.17 37.72 8.09
N LYS A 135 -35.97 38.71 7.21
CA LYS A 135 -36.60 40.05 7.28
C LYS A 135 -38.13 39.99 7.29
N THR A 136 -38.70 39.10 6.47
CA THR A 136 -40.15 39.00 6.25
C THR A 136 -40.87 38.14 7.28
N GLN A 137 -40.14 37.53 8.23
CA GLN A 137 -40.68 36.59 9.23
C GLN A 137 -41.55 35.49 8.62
N SER A 138 -41.19 34.98 7.44
CA SER A 138 -41.91 33.89 6.79
C SER A 138 -41.96 32.65 7.69
N SER A 139 -43.13 32.02 7.81
CA SER A 139 -43.32 30.77 8.57
C SER A 139 -42.48 29.61 8.02
N ASP A 140 -42.08 29.67 6.74
CA ASP A 140 -41.31 28.64 6.06
C ASP A 140 -39.81 28.92 6.00
N ARG A 141 -39.34 30.06 6.53
CA ARG A 141 -37.93 30.51 6.42
C ARG A 141 -36.92 29.45 6.88
N SER A 142 -37.19 28.78 8.01
CA SER A 142 -36.26 27.82 8.58
C SER A 142 -36.13 26.56 7.72
N ASN A 143 -37.19 26.20 7.01
CA ASN A 143 -37.16 25.05 6.10
C ASN A 143 -36.37 25.39 4.84
N GLU A 144 -36.56 26.58 4.26
CA GLU A 144 -35.82 27.02 3.08
C GLU A 144 -34.32 27.20 3.34
N ILE A 145 -33.95 27.87 4.44
CA ILE A 145 -32.53 28.03 4.83
C ILE A 145 -31.86 26.68 5.03
N LYS A 146 -32.54 25.79 5.76
CA LYS A 146 -32.07 24.42 5.99
C LYS A 146 -31.93 23.66 4.68
N GLN A 147 -32.84 23.88 3.73
CA GLN A 147 -32.76 23.23 2.43
C GLN A 147 -31.52 23.68 1.64
N ALA A 148 -31.28 24.99 1.53
CA ALA A 148 -30.13 25.52 0.83
C ALA A 148 -28.80 25.00 1.43
N LEU A 149 -28.69 25.00 2.76
CA LEU A 149 -27.50 24.50 3.46
C LEU A 149 -27.31 22.99 3.30
N ASN A 150 -28.38 22.19 3.37
CA ASN A 150 -28.27 20.74 3.19
C ASN A 150 -27.80 20.36 1.78
N VAL A 151 -28.23 21.10 0.74
CA VAL A 151 -27.71 20.90 -0.63
C VAL A 151 -26.20 21.13 -0.65
N LYS A 152 -25.72 22.22 -0.04
CA LYS A 152 -24.28 22.49 0.03
C LYS A 152 -23.53 21.39 0.78
N TYR A 153 -24.04 20.95 1.93
CA TYR A 153 -23.43 19.85 2.68
C TYR A 153 -23.40 18.53 1.90
N LEU A 154 -24.43 18.23 1.12
CA LEU A 154 -24.45 17.03 0.28
C LEU A 154 -23.33 17.05 -0.77
N TYR A 155 -23.07 18.20 -1.39
CA TYR A 155 -21.96 18.38 -2.33
C TYR A 155 -20.60 18.35 -1.63
N ASP A 156 -20.47 18.93 -0.44
CA ASP A 156 -19.23 18.85 0.36
C ASP A 156 -18.90 17.39 0.73
N VAL A 157 -19.93 16.57 1.00
CA VAL A 157 -19.77 15.12 1.20
C VAL A 157 -19.27 14.45 -0.09
N GLU A 158 -19.90 14.71 -1.24
CA GLU A 158 -19.47 14.17 -2.52
C GLU A 158 -17.99 14.50 -2.82
N GLU A 159 -17.62 15.76 -2.62
CA GLU A 159 -16.28 16.27 -2.89
C GLU A 159 -15.24 15.56 -2.02
N THR A 160 -15.52 15.42 -0.72
CA THR A 160 -14.60 14.74 0.21
C THR A 160 -14.47 13.23 -0.08
N ILE A 161 -15.56 12.55 -0.43
CA ILE A 161 -15.54 11.15 -0.88
C ILE A 161 -14.69 11.02 -2.16
N THR A 162 -14.90 11.92 -3.12
CA THR A 162 -14.18 11.92 -4.41
C THR A 162 -12.70 12.18 -4.23
N LYS A 163 -12.32 13.19 -3.45
CA LYS A 163 -10.91 13.49 -3.12
C LYS A 163 -10.21 12.29 -2.47
N SER A 164 -10.86 11.69 -1.46
CA SER A 164 -10.34 10.51 -0.77
C SER A 164 -10.18 9.32 -1.73
N LYS A 165 -11.19 9.05 -2.58
CA LYS A 165 -11.13 7.97 -3.60
C LYS A 165 -10.02 8.19 -4.62
N ASN A 166 -9.83 9.42 -5.10
CA ASN A 166 -8.77 9.75 -6.04
C ASN A 166 -7.38 9.52 -5.43
N TYR A 167 -7.18 9.92 -4.17
CA TYR A 167 -5.96 9.60 -3.43
C TYR A 167 -5.69 8.08 -3.42
N PHE A 168 -6.69 7.29 -3.04
CA PHE A 168 -6.57 5.83 -3.03
C PHE A 168 -6.24 5.26 -4.42
N LEU A 169 -6.91 5.71 -5.47
CA LEU A 169 -6.66 5.22 -6.84
C LEU A 169 -5.21 5.49 -7.29
N LEU A 170 -4.67 6.65 -6.94
CA LEU A 170 -3.28 7.01 -7.25
C LEU A 170 -2.26 6.18 -6.47
N LYS A 171 -2.58 5.81 -5.22
CA LYS A 171 -1.68 5.08 -4.31
C LYS A 171 -1.93 3.57 -4.29
N ARG A 172 -2.90 3.07 -5.06
CA ARG A 172 -3.35 1.66 -5.05
C ARG A 172 -2.23 0.65 -5.29
N LEU A 173 -1.20 1.01 -6.06
CA LEU A 173 -0.08 0.10 -6.36
C LEU A 173 0.80 -0.23 -5.15
N PHE A 174 0.70 0.55 -4.08
CA PHE A 174 1.56 0.44 -2.90
C PHE A 174 0.85 -0.16 -1.69
N VAL A 175 -0.45 -0.49 -1.80
CA VAL A 175 -1.22 -1.09 -0.70
C VAL A 175 -1.35 -2.60 -0.91
N SER A 176 -1.50 -3.35 0.18
CA SER A 176 -1.77 -4.78 0.10
C SER A 176 -3.14 -5.05 -0.56
N SER A 177 -3.32 -6.23 -1.16
CA SER A 177 -4.62 -6.63 -1.74
C SER A 177 -5.74 -6.71 -0.69
N ASN A 178 -5.39 -6.91 0.58
CA ASN A 178 -6.36 -6.91 1.68
C ASN A 178 -6.87 -5.49 1.95
N ILE A 179 -5.95 -4.53 2.10
CA ILE A 179 -6.27 -3.10 2.24
C ILE A 179 -7.06 -2.60 1.03
N GLU A 180 -6.63 -2.94 -0.19
CA GLU A 180 -7.33 -2.56 -1.43
C GLU A 180 -8.80 -2.99 -1.41
N ARG A 181 -9.06 -4.24 -1.01
CA ARG A 181 -10.41 -4.80 -0.95
C ARG A 181 -11.28 -4.07 0.08
N GLN A 182 -10.74 -3.84 1.29
CA GLN A 182 -11.47 -3.18 2.36
C GLN A 182 -11.80 -1.72 2.01
N VAL A 183 -10.80 -0.98 1.51
CA VAL A 183 -10.98 0.40 1.07
C VAL A 183 -11.99 0.51 -0.08
N SER A 184 -11.94 -0.42 -1.04
CA SER A 184 -12.93 -0.48 -2.13
C SER A 184 -14.35 -0.74 -1.63
N ALA A 185 -14.51 -1.62 -0.63
CA ALA A 185 -15.81 -1.88 -0.01
C ALA A 185 -16.34 -0.65 0.74
N ILE A 186 -15.48 0.04 1.49
CA ILE A 186 -15.80 1.31 2.16
C ILE A 186 -16.29 2.35 1.14
N TYR A 187 -15.55 2.58 0.05
CA TYR A 187 -15.96 3.56 -0.95
C TYR A 187 -17.27 3.19 -1.64
N LYS A 188 -17.46 1.91 -2.00
CA LYS A 188 -18.71 1.44 -2.60
C LYS A 188 -19.89 1.79 -1.69
N LYS A 189 -19.72 1.60 -0.38
CA LYS A 189 -20.76 1.89 0.61
C LYS A 189 -20.96 3.39 0.83
N LYS A 190 -19.89 4.18 0.93
CA LYS A 190 -19.96 5.65 1.00
C LYS A 190 -20.73 6.23 -0.19
N TRP A 191 -20.44 5.75 -1.41
CA TRP A 191 -21.17 6.15 -2.62
C TRP A 191 -22.64 5.73 -2.59
N SER A 192 -22.94 4.52 -2.11
CA SER A 192 -24.33 4.05 -1.93
C SER A 192 -25.11 4.95 -0.99
N VAL A 193 -24.54 5.27 0.18
CA VAL A 193 -25.17 6.15 1.17
C VAL A 193 -25.35 7.56 0.61
N TRP A 194 -24.31 8.13 -0.02
CA TRP A 194 -24.41 9.45 -0.63
C TRP A 194 -25.48 9.51 -1.73
N ALA A 195 -25.51 8.53 -2.65
CA ALA A 195 -26.53 8.48 -3.71
C ALA A 195 -27.94 8.30 -3.13
N GLY A 196 -28.06 7.53 -2.04
CA GLY A 196 -29.29 7.40 -1.27
C GLY A 196 -29.72 8.72 -0.63
N LEU A 197 -28.79 9.47 -0.05
CA LEU A 197 -29.04 10.81 0.52
C LEU A 197 -29.48 11.79 -0.56
N GLU A 198 -28.79 11.83 -1.69
CA GLU A 198 -29.13 12.67 -2.84
C GLU A 198 -30.53 12.34 -3.37
N THR A 199 -30.82 11.06 -3.61
CA THR A 199 -32.12 10.60 -4.09
C THR A 199 -33.23 10.95 -3.12
N TRP A 200 -33.02 10.67 -1.84
CA TRP A 200 -33.98 10.99 -0.78
C TRP A 200 -34.26 12.49 -0.68
N TYR A 201 -33.22 13.30 -0.87
CA TYR A 201 -33.29 14.74 -0.75
C TYR A 201 -33.95 15.41 -1.98
N LEU A 202 -33.53 15.05 -3.19
CA LEU A 202 -34.01 15.66 -4.44
C LEU A 202 -35.43 15.20 -4.81
N PHE A 203 -35.74 13.92 -4.60
CA PHE A 203 -37.04 13.36 -5.00
C PHE A 203 -38.04 13.28 -3.85
N GLY A 204 -37.63 13.60 -2.62
CA GLY A 204 -38.50 13.63 -1.45
C GLY A 204 -38.75 12.25 -0.80
N LYS A 205 -39.22 12.31 0.46
CA LYS A 205 -39.39 11.15 1.35
C LYS A 205 -40.40 10.11 0.82
N SER A 206 -41.44 10.54 0.11
CA SER A 206 -42.53 9.66 -0.36
C SER A 206 -42.19 8.89 -1.63
N THR A 207 -41.23 9.39 -2.41
CA THR A 207 -41.03 9.00 -3.81
C THR A 207 -39.75 8.19 -3.98
N SER A 208 -38.76 8.39 -3.11
CA SER A 208 -37.48 7.68 -3.17
C SER A 208 -37.56 6.22 -2.69
N GLY A 209 -38.53 5.88 -1.83
CA GLY A 209 -38.60 4.56 -1.17
C GLY A 209 -37.47 4.30 -0.16
N VAL A 210 -36.46 5.17 -0.10
CA VAL A 210 -35.31 5.10 0.81
C VAL A 210 -35.69 5.78 2.12
N LYS A 211 -35.47 5.10 3.25
CA LYS A 211 -35.66 5.70 4.58
C LYS A 211 -34.35 6.29 5.07
N PHE A 212 -34.41 7.51 5.61
CA PHE A 212 -33.26 8.17 6.21
C PHE A 212 -32.62 7.37 7.36
N SER A 213 -33.43 6.62 8.12
CA SER A 213 -32.97 5.71 9.16
C SER A 213 -32.05 4.60 8.62
N ASP A 214 -32.33 4.12 7.43
CA ASP A 214 -31.62 3.01 6.81
C ASP A 214 -30.25 3.51 6.31
N LEU A 215 -30.23 4.71 5.71
CA LEU A 215 -28.99 5.41 5.34
C LEU A 215 -28.11 5.70 6.55
N LYS A 216 -28.70 6.11 7.68
CA LYS A 216 -27.96 6.32 8.93
C LYS A 216 -27.37 5.01 9.48
N LYS A 217 -28.10 3.89 9.35
CA LYS A 217 -27.59 2.57 9.73
C LYS A 217 -26.41 2.17 8.84
N GLU A 218 -26.53 2.34 7.52
CA GLU A 218 -25.45 2.06 6.58
C GLU A 218 -24.21 2.93 6.86
N TYR A 219 -24.41 4.20 7.22
CA TYR A 219 -23.32 5.07 7.68
C TYR A 219 -22.61 4.53 8.92
N ASN A 220 -23.34 4.08 9.94
CA ASN A 220 -22.70 3.48 11.12
C ASN A 220 -21.88 2.24 10.75
N GLU A 221 -22.35 1.43 9.79
CA GLU A 221 -21.58 0.28 9.29
C GLU A 221 -20.31 0.74 8.55
N ILE A 222 -20.30 1.89 7.86
CA ILE A 222 -19.10 2.48 7.28
C ILE A 222 -18.09 2.86 8.38
N SER A 223 -18.55 3.48 9.48
CA SER A 223 -17.69 3.84 10.60
C SER A 223 -16.99 2.63 11.22
N GLU A 224 -17.70 1.51 11.39
CA GLU A 224 -17.08 0.27 11.89
C GLU A 224 -16.05 -0.28 10.89
N MET A 225 -16.36 -0.29 9.58
CA MET A 225 -15.40 -0.71 8.56
C MET A 225 -14.13 0.14 8.53
N VAL A 226 -14.23 1.46 8.78
CA VAL A 226 -13.06 2.36 8.86
C VAL A 226 -12.20 2.03 10.07
N ARG A 227 -12.80 1.72 11.23
CA ARG A 227 -12.06 1.28 12.42
C ARG A 227 -11.40 -0.08 12.24
N GLU A 228 -12.09 -1.04 11.64
CA GLU A 228 -11.52 -2.36 11.31
C GLU A 228 -10.31 -2.21 10.37
N LEU A 229 -10.40 -1.33 9.38
CA LEU A 229 -9.30 -1.03 8.47
C LEU A 229 -8.08 -0.45 9.20
N GLU A 230 -8.29 0.41 10.20
CA GLU A 230 -7.21 0.96 11.03
C GLU A 230 -6.40 -0.16 11.70
N GLU A 231 -7.08 -1.14 12.29
CA GLU A 231 -6.42 -2.27 12.96
C GLU A 231 -5.68 -3.17 11.96
N ILE A 232 -6.24 -3.39 10.77
CA ILE A 232 -5.55 -4.11 9.69
C ILE A 232 -4.28 -3.36 9.26
N MET A 233 -4.37 -2.05 9.06
CA MET A 233 -3.23 -1.20 8.70
C MET A 233 -2.13 -1.22 9.78
N LYS A 234 -2.50 -1.14 11.06
CA LYS A 234 -1.56 -1.26 12.19
C LYS A 234 -0.84 -2.60 12.20
N ASN A 235 -1.57 -3.69 11.97
CA ASN A 235 -0.99 -5.04 11.95
C ASN A 235 -0.02 -5.24 10.77
N GLU A 236 -0.29 -4.61 9.61
CA GLU A 236 0.64 -4.65 8.47
C GLU A 236 1.87 -3.74 8.67
N LEU A 237 1.71 -2.61 9.37
CA LEU A 237 2.81 -1.68 9.69
C LEU A 237 3.73 -2.23 10.79
N PHE A 238 3.16 -2.92 11.78
CA PHE A 238 3.84 -3.41 12.98
C PHE A 238 3.48 -4.88 13.25
N PRO A 239 3.96 -5.82 12.41
CA PRO A 239 3.70 -7.24 12.62
C PRO A 239 4.34 -7.69 13.95
N SER A 240 3.50 -8.25 14.82
CA SER A 240 3.87 -8.82 16.13
C SER A 240 4.64 -10.13 16.03
#